data_AF-A0A9D5VLQ7-F1
#
_entry.id   AF-A0A9D5VLQ7-F1
#
_cell.length_a   1.000
_cell.length_b   1.000
_cell.length_c   1.000
_cell.angle_alpha   90.00
_cell.angle_beta   90.00
_cell.angle_gamma   90.00
#
_symmetry.space_group_name_H-M   'P 1'
#
loop_
_entity.id
_entity.type
_entity.pdbx_description
1 polymer ?
#
loop_
_entity_poly.entity_id
_entity_poly.type
_entity_poly.pdbx_seq_one_letter_code
_entity_poly.pdbx_strand_id
1 'polypeptide(L)'
;MSKKETGMKKVNGGVAEAAKMLSGLDLKDQDRIMRELQKKDGKVADAIKQNLISIDDLIYITPAMLRDLIRSIPLNSFALALRAASPNVIQHILKNLTENNRKDLLEIYKGPPKSMNVIERARQDVLAILRAKVEKQEIVLNKKGEKLV
;
A
#
# COMPACT_ATOMS: atom_id res chain seq x y z
N MET A 1 -37.18 16.68 -31.30
CA MET A 1 -36.03 15.77 -31.27
C MET A 1 -35.17 16.15 -30.07
N SER A 2 -35.16 15.34 -28.99
CA SER A 2 -34.31 15.61 -27.81
C SER A 2 -33.43 14.38 -27.57
N LYS A 3 -32.13 14.53 -27.82
CA LYS A 3 -31.13 13.47 -27.64
C LYS A 3 -31.01 13.17 -26.16
N LYS A 4 -31.29 11.92 -25.76
CA LYS A 4 -30.92 11.38 -24.45
C LYS A 4 -29.39 11.24 -24.40
N GLU A 5 -28.73 12.03 -23.58
CA GLU A 5 -27.37 11.74 -23.12
C GLU A 5 -27.40 10.43 -22.34
N THR A 6 -26.82 9.40 -22.92
CA THR A 6 -26.66 8.10 -22.28
C THR A 6 -25.48 8.24 -21.32
N GLY A 7 -25.78 8.33 -20.03
CA GLY A 7 -24.78 8.26 -18.97
C GLY A 7 -24.02 6.94 -19.09
N MET A 8 -22.80 7.02 -19.61
CA MET A 8 -21.88 5.89 -19.73
C MET A 8 -21.54 5.43 -18.31
N LYS A 9 -22.19 4.35 -17.84
CA LYS A 9 -21.83 3.69 -16.58
C LYS A 9 -20.34 3.40 -16.62
N LYS A 10 -19.55 4.01 -15.73
CA LYS A 10 -18.16 3.60 -15.50
C LYS A 10 -18.18 2.10 -15.19
N VAL A 11 -17.54 1.32 -16.05
CA VAL A 11 -17.35 -0.10 -15.80
C VAL A 11 -16.32 -0.20 -14.67
N ASN A 12 -16.78 -0.39 -13.43
CA ASN A 12 -15.89 -0.71 -12.33
C ASN A 12 -15.49 -2.18 -12.48
N GLY A 13 -14.28 -2.44 -12.99
CA GLY A 13 -13.77 -3.78 -13.25
C GLY A 13 -12.24 -3.81 -13.34
N GLY A 14 -11.68 -4.99 -13.59
CA GLY A 14 -10.23 -5.20 -13.71
C GLY A 14 -9.52 -5.48 -12.38
N VAL A 15 -8.18 -5.58 -12.45
CA VAL A 15 -7.32 -6.02 -11.34
C VAL A 15 -7.50 -5.18 -10.08
N ALA A 16 -7.59 -3.86 -10.21
CA ALA A 16 -7.72 -2.95 -9.08
C ALA A 16 -9.06 -3.11 -8.34
N GLU A 17 -10.16 -3.29 -9.08
CA GLU A 17 -11.48 -3.49 -8.48
C GLU A 17 -11.58 -4.88 -7.83
N ALA A 18 -11.02 -5.91 -8.47
CA ALA A 18 -10.94 -7.25 -7.89
C ALA A 18 -10.13 -7.25 -6.57
N ALA A 19 -8.98 -6.58 -6.54
CA ALA A 19 -8.18 -6.43 -5.33
C ALA A 19 -8.94 -5.67 -4.23
N LYS A 20 -9.68 -4.61 -4.58
CA LYS A 20 -10.53 -3.89 -3.64
C LYS A 20 -11.62 -4.78 -3.04
N MET A 21 -12.30 -5.60 -3.84
CA MET A 21 -13.28 -6.58 -3.36
C MET A 21 -12.63 -7.61 -2.42
N LEU A 22 -11.50 -8.17 -2.83
CA LEU A 22 -10.74 -9.15 -2.05
C LEU A 22 -10.19 -8.57 -0.74
N SER A 23 -9.89 -7.27 -0.70
CA SER A 23 -9.39 -6.60 0.52
C SER A 23 -10.45 -6.51 1.62
N GLY A 24 -11.74 -6.64 1.29
CA GLY A 24 -12.84 -6.64 2.24
C GLY A 24 -13.20 -8.02 2.80
N LEU A 25 -12.56 -9.09 2.32
CA LEU A 25 -12.77 -10.46 2.80
C LEU A 25 -11.86 -10.75 3.99
N ASP A 26 -12.21 -11.78 4.77
CA ASP A 26 -11.27 -12.31 5.75
C ASP A 26 -10.03 -12.93 5.07
N LEU A 27 -8.94 -13.04 5.83
CA LEU A 27 -7.68 -13.58 5.33
C LEU A 27 -7.80 -15.00 4.78
N LYS A 28 -8.67 -15.84 5.35
CA LYS A 28 -8.83 -17.25 4.96
C LYS A 28 -9.47 -17.34 3.57
N ASP A 29 -10.52 -16.56 3.33
CA ASP A 29 -11.20 -16.49 2.04
C ASP A 29 -10.36 -15.79 0.99
N GLN A 30 -9.68 -14.70 1.36
CA GLN A 30 -8.72 -14.04 0.47
C GLN A 30 -7.65 -15.04 -0.01
N ASP A 31 -7.03 -15.78 0.91
CA ASP A 31 -6.01 -16.79 0.58
C ASP A 31 -6.56 -17.93 -0.28
N ARG A 32 -7.78 -18.40 0.01
CA ARG A 32 -8.44 -19.45 -0.78
C ARG A 32 -8.67 -18.99 -2.21
N ILE A 33 -9.25 -17.81 -2.40
CA ILE A 33 -9.54 -17.25 -3.73
C ILE A 33 -8.24 -17.00 -4.49
N MET A 34 -7.23 -16.42 -3.85
CA MET A 34 -5.93 -16.17 -4.49
C MET A 34 -5.24 -17.47 -4.92
N ARG A 35 -5.33 -18.55 -4.13
CA ARG A 35 -4.80 -19.88 -4.52
C ARG A 35 -5.51 -20.47 -5.73
N GLU A 36 -6.84 -20.36 -5.78
CA GLU A 36 -7.61 -20.83 -6.94
C GLU A 36 -7.30 -20.00 -8.19
N LEU A 37 -7.16 -18.69 -8.04
CA LEU A 37 -6.80 -17.79 -9.12
C LEU A 37 -5.39 -18.09 -9.65
N GLN A 38 -4.42 -18.34 -8.76
CA GLN A 38 -3.05 -18.70 -9.16
C GLN A 38 -3.02 -19.95 -10.05
N LYS A 39 -3.88 -20.94 -9.78
CA LYS A 39 -3.98 -22.17 -10.59
C LYS A 39 -4.58 -21.91 -11.97
N LYS A 40 -5.46 -20.92 -12.10
CA LYS A 40 -6.14 -20.58 -13.36
C LYS A 40 -5.31 -19.63 -14.22
N ASP A 41 -4.81 -18.57 -13.61
CA ASP A 41 -3.97 -17.55 -14.25
C ASP A 41 -3.05 -16.91 -13.22
N GLY A 42 -1.79 -17.36 -13.22
CA GLY A 42 -0.77 -16.83 -12.32
C GLY A 42 -0.47 -15.36 -12.53
N LYS A 43 -0.52 -14.86 -13.77
CA LYS A 43 -0.21 -13.45 -14.06
C LYS A 43 -1.27 -12.52 -13.48
N VAL A 44 -2.55 -12.87 -13.62
CA VAL A 44 -3.65 -12.09 -13.04
C VAL A 44 -3.65 -12.19 -11.52
N ALA A 45 -3.35 -13.37 -10.96
CA ALA A 45 -3.19 -13.54 -9.53
C ALA A 45 -2.08 -12.65 -8.96
N ASP A 46 -0.90 -12.64 -9.59
CA ASP A 46 0.22 -11.79 -9.16
C ASP A 46 -0.14 -10.31 -9.25
N ALA A 47 -0.80 -9.88 -10.34
CA ALA A 47 -1.25 -8.50 -10.50
C ALA A 47 -2.26 -8.09 -9.41
N ILE A 48 -3.22 -8.96 -9.07
CA ILE A 48 -4.18 -8.72 -7.99
C ILE A 48 -3.47 -8.66 -6.63
N LYS A 49 -2.52 -9.58 -6.39
CA LYS A 49 -1.74 -9.62 -5.15
C LYS A 49 -0.94 -8.34 -4.92
N GLN A 50 -0.35 -7.78 -5.97
CA GLN A 50 0.32 -6.47 -5.88
C GLN A 50 -0.65 -5.35 -5.49
N ASN A 51 -1.90 -5.42 -5.97
CA ASN A 51 -2.93 -4.44 -5.61
C ASN A 51 -3.54 -4.65 -4.21
N LEU A 52 -3.32 -5.82 -3.58
CA LEU A 52 -3.66 -6.10 -2.17
C LEU A 52 -2.65 -5.52 -1.18
N ILE A 53 -1.52 -4.99 -1.64
CA ILE A 53 -0.55 -4.32 -0.78
C ILE A 53 -1.15 -3.01 -0.26
N SER A 54 -1.17 -2.89 1.07
CA SER A 54 -1.63 -1.75 1.85
C SER A 54 -0.46 -1.09 2.58
N ILE A 55 -0.64 0.13 3.05
CA ILE A 55 0.38 0.79 3.87
C ILE A 55 0.60 0.06 5.18
N ASP A 56 -0.44 -0.59 5.72
CA ASP A 56 -0.31 -1.32 6.97
C ASP A 56 0.60 -2.53 6.88
N ASP A 57 0.84 -3.04 5.66
CA ASP A 57 1.78 -4.13 5.44
C ASP A 57 3.24 -3.75 5.73
N LEU A 58 3.54 -2.45 5.88
CA LEU A 58 4.84 -1.98 6.33
C LEU A 58 5.19 -2.45 7.74
N ILE A 59 4.24 -2.97 8.53
CA ILE A 59 4.57 -3.64 9.80
C ILE A 59 5.48 -4.86 9.59
N TYR A 60 5.42 -5.50 8.41
CA TYR A 60 6.16 -6.72 8.07
C TYR A 60 7.47 -6.43 7.33
N ILE A 61 7.88 -5.17 7.22
CA ILE A 61 9.12 -4.78 6.56
C ILE A 61 10.32 -4.87 7.51
N THR A 62 11.49 -5.26 6.99
CA THR A 62 12.74 -5.23 7.77
C THR A 62 13.27 -3.79 7.89
N PRO A 63 14.09 -3.49 8.92
CA PRO A 63 14.67 -2.15 9.08
C PRO A 63 15.58 -1.73 7.91
N ALA A 64 16.25 -2.69 7.26
CA ALA A 64 17.08 -2.43 6.09
C ALA A 64 16.21 -2.04 4.87
N MET A 65 15.17 -2.82 4.57
CA MET A 65 14.24 -2.55 3.47
C MET A 65 13.44 -1.26 3.69
N LEU A 66 13.07 -0.93 4.93
CA LEU A 66 12.41 0.34 5.22
C LEU A 66 13.30 1.55 4.91
N ARG A 67 14.59 1.48 5.27
CA ARG A 67 15.54 2.56 4.95
C ARG A 67 15.70 2.74 3.44
N ASP A 68 15.72 1.63 2.69
CA ASP A 68 15.78 1.66 1.24
C ASP A 68 14.50 2.25 0.60
N LEU A 69 13.34 1.85 1.12
CA LEU A 69 12.04 2.40 0.71
C LEU A 69 11.99 3.93 0.92
N ILE A 70 12.37 4.40 2.11
CA ILE A 70 12.32 5.83 2.46
C ILE A 70 13.27 6.66 1.60
N ARG A 71 14.43 6.13 1.21
CA ARG A 71 15.35 6.81 0.27
C ARG A 71 14.75 7.00 -1.12
N SER A 72 13.79 6.18 -1.50
CA SER A 72 13.14 6.21 -2.81
C SER A 72 11.89 7.09 -2.85
N ILE A 73 11.49 7.66 -1.71
CA ILE A 73 10.22 8.40 -1.56
C ILE A 73 10.51 9.79 -0.99
N PRO A 74 9.90 10.86 -1.55
CA PRO A 74 9.95 12.17 -0.91
C PRO A 74 9.40 12.11 0.51
N LEU A 75 10.17 12.60 1.49
CA LEU A 75 9.82 12.50 2.92
C LEU A 75 8.42 13.06 3.22
N ASN A 76 8.04 14.15 2.55
CA ASN A 76 6.71 14.75 2.67
C ASN A 76 5.59 13.80 2.21
N SER A 77 5.75 13.16 1.05
CA SER A 77 4.78 12.17 0.55
C SER A 77 4.66 10.99 1.50
N PHE A 78 5.79 10.51 2.04
CA PHE A 78 5.77 9.40 3.02
C PHE A 78 5.06 9.81 4.31
N ALA A 79 5.37 10.97 4.88
CA ALA A 79 4.73 11.47 6.10
C ALA A 79 3.21 11.68 5.92
N LEU A 80 2.77 12.19 4.76
CA LEU A 80 1.35 12.34 4.45
C LEU A 80 0.65 10.99 4.29
N ALA A 81 1.29 10.03 3.61
CA ALA A 81 0.77 8.68 3.43
C ALA A 81 0.56 7.95 4.77
N LEU A 82 1.47 8.14 5.73
CA LEU A 82 1.38 7.55 7.07
C LEU A 82 0.18 8.08 7.89
N ARG A 83 -0.44 9.21 7.52
CA ARG A 83 -1.67 9.68 8.20
C ARG A 83 -2.87 8.76 7.98
N ALA A 84 -2.82 7.89 6.97
CA ALA A 84 -3.82 6.86 6.72
C ALA A 84 -3.42 5.48 7.29
N ALA A 85 -2.27 5.38 7.96
CA ALA A 85 -1.77 4.13 8.52
C ALA A 85 -2.30 3.89 9.93
N SER A 86 -2.33 2.63 10.34
CA SER A 86 -2.61 2.24 11.72
C SER A 86 -1.53 2.75 12.69
N PRO A 87 -1.88 3.03 13.96
CA PRO A 87 -0.92 3.51 14.96
C PRO A 87 0.30 2.58 15.15
N ASN A 88 0.08 1.26 15.05
CA ASN A 88 1.14 0.26 15.18
C ASN A 88 2.19 0.38 14.07
N VAL A 89 1.76 0.63 12.84
CA VAL A 89 2.65 0.85 11.70
C VAL A 89 3.46 2.12 11.91
N ILE A 90 2.81 3.21 12.32
CA ILE A 90 3.50 4.48 12.61
C ILE A 90 4.60 4.26 13.68
N GLN A 91 4.28 3.58 14.78
CA GLN A 91 5.28 3.28 15.82
C GLN A 91 6.44 2.43 15.30
N HIS A 92 6.14 1.39 14.51
CA HIS A 92 7.16 0.54 13.88
C HIS A 92 8.07 1.35 12.95
N ILE A 93 7.52 2.21 12.12
CA ILE A 93 8.29 3.09 11.24
C ILE A 93 9.21 3.99 12.07
N LEU A 94 8.66 4.71 13.06
CA LEU A 94 9.42 5.67 13.86
C LEU A 94 10.58 5.00 14.61
N LYS A 95 10.37 3.80 15.16
CA LYS A 95 11.42 3.03 15.86
C LYS A 95 12.62 2.71 14.96
N ASN A 96 12.38 2.51 13.67
CA ASN A 96 13.39 2.11 12.69
C ASN A 96 14.02 3.28 11.94
N LEU A 97 13.63 4.52 12.24
CA LEU A 97 14.25 5.74 11.72
C LEU A 97 15.39 6.22 12.61
N THR A 98 16.40 6.84 11.98
CA THR A 98 17.37 7.68 12.69
C THR A 98 16.67 8.84 13.38
N GLU A 99 17.31 9.42 14.39
CA GLU A 99 16.75 10.51 15.19
C GLU A 99 16.34 11.72 14.32
N ASN A 100 17.22 12.13 13.39
CA ASN A 100 16.93 13.23 12.46
C ASN A 100 15.73 12.92 11.55
N ASN A 101 15.74 11.77 10.87
CA ASN A 101 14.64 11.40 9.97
C ASN A 101 13.31 11.28 10.72
N ARG A 102 13.35 10.81 11.97
CA ARG A 102 12.18 10.71 12.82
C ARG A 102 11.63 12.08 13.18
N LYS A 103 12.49 13.03 13.53
CA LYS A 103 12.11 14.42 13.85
C LYS A 103 11.45 15.08 12.64
N ASP A 104 12.11 15.04 11.48
CA ASP A 104 11.62 15.67 10.25
C ASP A 104 10.30 15.04 9.78
N LEU A 105 10.20 13.70 9.84
CA LEU A 105 8.97 12.99 9.51
C LEU A 105 7.82 13.36 10.45
N LEU A 106 8.07 13.45 11.77
CA LEU A 106 7.06 13.82 12.75
C LEU A 106 6.60 15.27 12.60
N GLU A 107 7.49 16.19 12.25
CA GLU A 107 7.16 17.59 11.99
C GLU A 107 6.14 17.69 10.84
N ILE A 108 6.41 17.02 9.72
CA ILE A 108 5.50 17.00 8.58
C ILE A 108 4.21 16.24 8.91
N TYR A 109 4.33 15.10 9.58
CA TYR A 109 3.18 14.28 9.97
C TYR A 109 2.21 15.06 10.87
N LYS A 110 2.72 15.85 11.82
CA LYS A 110 1.93 16.71 12.72
C LYS A 110 1.60 18.10 12.15
N GLY A 111 2.10 18.42 10.96
CA GLY A 111 1.83 19.67 10.27
C GLY A 111 0.33 19.89 9.98
N PRO A 112 -0.04 21.01 9.35
CA PRO A 112 -1.44 21.42 9.21
C PRO A 112 -2.33 20.35 8.56
N PRO A 113 -3.65 20.38 8.82
CA PRO A 113 -4.60 19.49 8.17
C PRO A 113 -4.47 19.57 6.65
N LYS A 114 -4.54 18.40 6.01
CA LYS A 114 -4.58 18.27 4.54
C LYS A 114 -5.89 17.59 4.17
N SER A 115 -6.40 17.89 2.98
CA SER A 115 -7.62 17.24 2.50
C SER A 115 -7.39 15.74 2.27
N MET A 116 -8.43 14.94 2.44
CA MET A 116 -8.37 13.48 2.22
C MET A 116 -7.83 13.12 0.84
N ASN A 117 -8.16 13.91 -0.19
CA ASN A 117 -7.66 13.70 -1.56
C ASN A 117 -6.14 13.89 -1.69
N VAL A 118 -5.51 14.71 -0.84
CA VAL A 118 -4.05 14.88 -0.84
C VAL A 118 -3.38 13.70 -0.14
N ILE A 119 -3.93 13.28 1.00
CA ILE A 119 -3.45 12.11 1.75
C ILE A 119 -3.55 10.85 0.89
N GLU A 120 -4.68 10.66 0.21
CA GLU A 120 -4.91 9.50 -0.64
C GLU A 120 -3.96 9.47 -1.86
N ARG A 121 -3.65 10.62 -2.47
CA ARG A 121 -2.65 10.69 -3.54
C ARG A 121 -1.26 10.31 -3.05
N ALA A 122 -0.82 10.90 -1.94
CA ALA A 122 0.45 10.54 -1.32
C ALA A 122 0.53 9.04 -0.97
N ARG A 123 -0.59 8.48 -0.48
CA ARG A 123 -0.73 7.04 -0.20
C ARG A 123 -0.55 6.19 -1.47
N GLN A 124 -1.20 6.55 -2.57
CA GLN A 124 -1.06 5.84 -3.84
C GLN A 124 0.36 5.91 -4.40
N ASP A 125 1.02 7.07 -4.31
CA ASP A 125 2.40 7.25 -4.77
C ASP A 125 3.37 6.35 -3.99
N VAL A 126 3.22 6.31 -2.65
CA VAL A 126 4.00 5.42 -1.78
C VAL A 126 3.75 3.96 -2.12
N LEU A 127 2.49 3.56 -2.32
CA LEU A 127 2.14 2.19 -2.67
C LEU A 127 2.64 1.78 -4.06
N ALA A 128 2.67 2.69 -5.02
CA ALA A 128 3.22 2.42 -6.35
C ALA A 128 4.72 2.10 -6.26
N ILE A 129 5.48 2.89 -5.48
CA ILE A 129 6.91 2.66 -5.27
C ILE A 129 7.14 1.34 -4.50
N LEU A 130 6.35 1.10 -3.44
CA LEU A 130 6.43 -0.15 -2.67
C LEU A 130 6.16 -1.38 -3.55
N ARG A 131 5.11 -1.36 -4.37
CA ARG A 131 4.77 -2.44 -5.30
C ARG A 131 5.89 -2.70 -6.31
N ALA A 132 6.44 -1.64 -6.90
CA ALA A 132 7.55 -1.76 -7.84
C ALA A 132 8.80 -2.39 -7.18
N LYS A 133 9.09 -2.05 -5.92
CA LYS A 133 10.19 -2.67 -5.17
C LYS A 133 9.92 -4.13 -4.80
N VAL A 134 8.67 -4.47 -4.47
CA VAL A 134 8.26 -5.86 -4.20
C VAL A 134 8.34 -6.72 -5.46
N GLU A 135 7.89 -6.19 -6.61
CA GLU A 135 7.99 -6.85 -7.91
C GLU A 135 9.45 -7.13 -8.29
N LYS A 136 10.36 -6.20 -8.00
CA LYS A 136 11.82 -6.37 -8.19
C LYS A 136 12.50 -7.22 -7.12
N GLN A 137 11.76 -7.74 -6.14
CA GLN A 137 12.28 -8.48 -4.99
C GLN A 137 13.27 -7.68 -4.11
N GLU A 138 13.29 -6.35 -4.23
CA GLU A 138 14.07 -5.44 -3.35
C GLU A 138 13.45 -5.35 -1.95
N ILE A 139 12.11 -5.50 -1.88
CA ILE A 139 11.35 -5.53 -0.64
C ILE A 139 10.56 -6.82 -0.56
N VAL A 140 10.63 -7.50 0.59
CA VAL A 140 9.80 -8.67 0.91
C VAL A 140 8.98 -8.34 2.16
N LEU A 141 7.65 -8.41 2.03
CA LEU A 141 6.71 -8.18 3.13
C LEU A 141 6.21 -9.53 3.66
N ASN A 142 6.65 -9.91 4.87
CA ASN A 142 6.29 -11.21 5.44
C ASN A 142 4.98 -11.16 6.23
N LYS A 143 3.85 -11.16 5.51
CA LYS A 143 2.50 -11.18 6.12
C LYS A 143 2.19 -12.45 6.92
N LYS A 144 2.99 -13.52 6.78
CA LYS A 144 2.80 -14.79 7.49
C LYS A 144 3.36 -14.78 8.93
N GLY A 145 3.92 -13.65 9.39
CA GLY A 145 4.41 -13.52 10.76
C GLY A 145 5.76 -14.18 11.03
N GLU A 146 6.41 -14.75 10.02
CA GLU A 146 7.79 -15.20 10.13
C GLU A 146 8.70 -13.96 10.12
N LYS A 147 9.39 -13.71 11.24
CA LYS A 147 10.48 -12.71 11.25
C LYS A 147 11.49 -13.11 10.18
N LEU A 148 11.68 -12.25 9.19
CA LEU A 148 12.86 -12.30 8.35
C LEU A 148 14.04 -11.97 9.28
N VAL A 149 14.83 -12.99 9.60
CA VAL A 149 16.11 -12.88 10.32
C VAL A 149 17.14 -12.13 9.48
#